data_AF-A0A9P8JY60-F1
#
_entry.id   AF-A0A9P8JY60-F1
#
_cell.length_a   1.000
_cell.length_b   1.000
_cell.length_c   1.000
_cell.angle_alpha   90.00
_cell.angle_beta   90.00
_cell.angle_gamma   90.00
#
_symmetry.space_group_name_H-M   'P 1'
#
loop_
_entity.id
_entity.type
_entity.pdbx_description
1 polymer ?
#
loop_
_entity_poly.entity_id
_entity_poly.type
_entity_poly.pdbx_seq_one_letter_code
_entity_poly.pdbx_strand_id
1 'polypeptide(L)'
;MRSTSHQSMDIESQDVKAPVDKQNISAFKNLGLLDRFLALWIILAMAIGILLGNFVPETGPALEKGQFVHVSIPVAIGLLIMMYPILCKVKYETLHLAFKEKKLWVQIGFSIVMNWIVAPFLM
;
A
#
# COMPACT_ATOMS: atom_id res chain seq x y z
N MET A 1 -2.34 -63.06 -29.29
CA MET A 1 -1.98 -61.86 -28.48
C MET A 1 -1.26 -60.90 -29.42
N ARG A 2 -1.92 -60.03 -30.20
CA ARG A 2 -2.53 -58.73 -29.86
C ARG A 2 -1.63 -57.78 -29.07
N SER A 3 -0.78 -57.04 -29.80
CA SER A 3 -0.53 -55.59 -29.70
C SER A 3 0.40 -55.23 -30.88
N THR A 4 0.06 -54.52 -31.97
CA THR A 4 -0.26 -53.06 -32.11
C THR A 4 0.55 -52.23 -31.11
N SER A 5 1.38 -51.26 -31.47
CA SER A 5 1.16 -50.16 -32.40
C SER A 5 2.35 -49.19 -32.31
N HIS A 6 2.67 -48.52 -33.43
CA HIS A 6 3.25 -47.16 -33.51
C HIS A 6 4.69 -46.98 -33.00
N GLN A 7 5.71 -46.86 -33.86
CA GLN A 7 5.97 -45.75 -34.78
C GLN A 7 6.09 -44.40 -34.05
N SER A 8 7.29 -43.82 -34.24
CA SER A 8 7.65 -42.41 -34.05
C SER A 8 7.38 -41.85 -32.67
N MET A 9 8.43 -41.46 -31.97
CA MET A 9 8.59 -40.06 -31.57
C MET A 9 9.99 -39.91 -30.99
N ASP A 10 10.87 -39.44 -31.87
CA ASP A 10 11.64 -38.24 -31.58
C ASP A 10 12.47 -38.30 -30.29
N ILE A 11 13.67 -38.83 -30.49
CA ILE A 11 14.87 -38.41 -29.75
C ILE A 11 15.17 -36.96 -30.20
N GLU A 12 14.23 -36.06 -29.92
CA GLU A 12 14.31 -34.63 -30.18
C GLU A 12 14.48 -33.98 -28.81
N SER A 13 15.72 -33.62 -28.52
CA SER A 13 16.03 -32.38 -27.84
C SER A 13 15.24 -32.14 -26.53
N GLN A 14 15.47 -32.97 -25.51
CA GLN A 14 15.50 -32.41 -24.15
C GLN A 14 16.79 -31.61 -24.00
N ASP A 15 16.81 -30.47 -24.72
CA ASP A 15 17.45 -29.25 -24.29
C ASP A 15 17.04 -29.08 -22.83
N VAL A 16 17.98 -29.36 -21.94
CA VAL A 16 17.88 -29.03 -20.52
C VAL A 16 17.88 -27.51 -20.46
N LYS A 17 16.72 -26.94 -20.78
CA LYS A 17 16.46 -25.52 -20.65
C LYS A 17 16.34 -25.27 -19.16
N ALA A 18 17.49 -24.92 -18.59
CA ALA A 18 17.61 -24.45 -17.23
C ALA A 18 16.47 -23.45 -16.93
N PRO A 19 15.90 -23.49 -15.71
CA PRO A 19 14.81 -22.61 -15.35
C PRO A 19 15.22 -21.16 -15.61
N VAL A 20 14.40 -20.50 -16.42
CA VAL A 20 14.38 -19.07 -16.72
C VAL A 20 14.97 -18.29 -15.56
N ASP A 21 16.15 -17.71 -15.79
CA ASP A 21 16.79 -16.73 -14.91
C ASP A 21 15.71 -15.71 -14.53
N LYS A 22 15.29 -15.79 -13.27
CA LYS A 22 14.35 -14.85 -12.66
C LYS A 22 15.04 -13.52 -12.74
N GLN A 23 14.61 -12.76 -13.74
CA GLN A 23 14.94 -11.36 -13.92
C GLN A 23 14.79 -10.65 -12.57
N ASN A 24 15.92 -10.50 -11.89
CA ASN A 24 16.09 -9.50 -10.86
C ASN A 24 16.15 -8.16 -11.59
N ILE A 25 15.02 -7.74 -12.19
CA ILE A 25 14.83 -6.34 -12.51
C ILE A 25 14.79 -5.67 -11.15
N SER A 26 15.96 -5.17 -10.76
CA SER A 26 16.16 -4.34 -9.59
C SER A 26 14.96 -3.40 -9.46
N ALA A 27 14.08 -3.68 -8.51
CA ALA A 27 12.88 -2.88 -8.27
C ALA A 27 13.28 -1.40 -8.10
N PHE A 28 14.47 -1.16 -7.57
CA PHE A 28 15.11 0.14 -7.41
C PHE A 28 15.48 0.89 -8.70
N LYS A 29 15.58 0.23 -9.86
CA LYS A 29 15.96 0.88 -11.13
C LYS A 29 14.77 1.47 -11.89
N ASN A 30 13.54 1.08 -11.54
CA ASN A 30 12.30 1.61 -12.13
C ASN A 30 11.50 2.52 -11.17
N LEU A 31 11.98 2.74 -9.94
CA LEU A 31 11.37 3.71 -9.03
C LEU A 31 11.82 5.10 -9.45
N GLY A 32 10.87 5.95 -9.85
CA GLY A 32 11.13 7.32 -10.23
C GLY A 32 11.91 8.06 -9.14
N LEU A 33 12.73 9.04 -9.51
CA LEU A 33 13.61 9.77 -8.58
C LEU A 33 12.86 10.26 -7.33
N LEU A 34 11.57 10.60 -7.48
CA LEU A 34 10.71 11.03 -6.38
C LEU A 34 10.48 9.94 -5.32
N ASP A 35 10.30 8.69 -5.74
CA ASP A 35 10.14 7.54 -4.83
C ASP A 35 11.45 7.22 -4.11
N ARG A 36 12.58 7.32 -4.84
CA ARG A 36 13.91 7.11 -4.25
C ARG A 36 14.30 8.19 -3.24
N PHE A 37 13.93 9.45 -3.47
CA PHE A 37 14.19 10.55 -2.55
C PHE A 37 13.03 10.81 -1.57
N LEU A 38 11.99 9.99 -1.55
CA LEU A 38 10.75 10.22 -0.80
C LEU A 38 11.00 10.42 0.70
N ALA A 39 11.88 9.60 1.29
CA ALA A 39 12.26 9.74 2.69
C ALA A 39 12.94 11.09 2.99
N LEU A 40 13.85 11.55 2.11
CA LEU A 40 14.52 12.84 2.28
C LEU A 40 13.52 14.00 2.15
N TRP A 41 12.60 13.91 1.19
CA TRP A 41 11.53 14.90 1.01
C TRP A 41 10.58 14.96 2.21
N ILE A 42 10.23 13.82 2.81
CA ILE A 42 9.41 13.78 4.03
C ILE A 42 10.12 14.50 5.19
N ILE A 43 11.40 14.21 5.42
CA ILE A 43 12.18 14.84 6.49
C ILE A 43 12.27 16.36 6.27
N LEU A 44 12.53 16.78 5.03
CA LEU A 44 12.60 18.19 4.67
C LEU A 44 11.24 18.88 4.89
N ALA A 45 10.14 18.24 4.48
CA ALA A 45 8.78 18.75 4.68
C ALA A 45 8.42 18.84 6.17
N MET A 46 8.81 17.85 6.99
CA MET A 46 8.63 17.91 8.45
C MET A 46 9.41 19.08 9.05
N ALA A 47 10.68 19.23 8.69
CA ALA A 47 11.52 20.32 9.19
C ALA A 47 10.93 21.69 8.84
N ILE A 48 10.51 21.88 7.59
CA ILE A 48 9.86 23.11 7.14
C ILE A 48 8.53 23.34 7.86
N GLY A 49 7.69 22.30 7.98
CA GLY A 49 6.39 22.38 8.65
C GLY A 49 6.50 22.75 10.13
N ILE A 50 7.48 22.19 10.84
CA ILE A 50 7.77 22.52 12.25
C ILE A 50 8.27 23.96 12.36
N LEU A 51 9.18 24.40 11.47
CA LEU A 51 9.67 25.77 11.46
C LEU A 51 8.53 26.77 11.22
N LEU A 52 7.69 26.53 10.23
CA LEU A 52 6.54 27.38 9.91
C LEU A 52 5.50 27.40 11.06
N GLY A 53 5.22 26.25 11.66
CA GLY A 53 4.30 26.15 12.81
C GLY A 53 4.80 26.90 14.04
N ASN A 54 6.12 26.94 14.27
CA ASN A 54 6.71 27.61 15.44
C ASN A 54 6.93 29.12 15.20
N PHE A 55 7.31 29.55 13.99
CA PHE A 55 7.57 30.96 13.69
C PHE A 55 6.30 31.81 13.52
N VAL A 56 5.16 31.19 13.22
CA VAL A 56 3.87 31.88 13.07
C VAL A 56 2.95 31.52 14.25
N PRO A 57 2.96 32.31 15.35
CA PRO A 57 2.10 32.05 16.52
C PRO A 57 0.59 32.15 16.20
N GLU A 58 0.24 32.77 15.07
CA GLU A 58 -1.13 32.84 14.53
C GLU A 58 -1.60 31.56 13.84
N THR A 59 -0.77 30.51 13.73
CA THR A 59 -1.20 29.22 13.18
C THR A 59 -2.27 28.56 14.04
N GLY A 60 -2.17 28.64 15.37
CA GLY A 60 -3.19 28.14 16.29
C GLY A 60 -4.55 28.82 16.10
N PRO A 61 -4.65 30.17 16.22
CA PRO A 61 -5.89 30.92 16.04
C PRO A 61 -6.50 30.83 14.63
N ALA A 62 -5.68 30.77 13.57
CA ALA A 62 -6.16 30.58 12.19
C ALA A 62 -6.69 29.16 11.96
N LEU A 63 -6.12 28.15 12.62
CA LEU A 63 -6.65 26.80 12.65
C LEU A 63 -7.94 26.73 13.49
N GLU A 64 -8.03 27.44 14.62
CA GLU A 64 -9.24 27.50 15.47
C GLU A 64 -10.42 28.22 14.78
N LYS A 65 -10.19 29.32 14.05
CA LYS A 65 -11.26 29.98 13.27
C LYS A 65 -11.82 29.11 12.14
N GLY A 66 -11.05 28.12 11.68
CA GLY A 66 -11.44 27.11 10.70
C GLY A 66 -11.64 25.71 11.30
N GLN A 67 -11.75 25.57 12.63
CA GLN A 67 -12.00 24.28 13.27
C GLN A 67 -13.49 23.95 13.18
N PHE A 68 -13.82 23.03 12.28
CA PHE A 68 -15.00 22.21 12.44
C PHE A 68 -14.56 20.94 13.18
N VAL A 69 -14.94 20.82 14.47
CA VAL A 69 -14.72 19.62 15.29
C VAL A 69 -13.23 19.29 15.54
N HIS A 70 -12.46 20.23 16.10
CA HIS A 70 -11.05 20.04 16.53
C HIS A 70 -10.04 19.65 15.42
N VAL A 71 -10.47 19.48 14.17
CA VAL A 71 -9.62 19.19 13.01
C VAL A 71 -9.66 20.38 12.06
N SER A 72 -8.48 20.84 11.67
CA SER A 72 -8.33 22.01 10.80
C SER A 72 -8.68 21.68 9.35
N ILE A 73 -9.39 22.59 8.67
CA ILE A 73 -9.77 22.44 7.25
C ILE A 73 -8.58 22.03 6.36
N PRO A 74 -7.37 22.62 6.46
CA PRO A 74 -6.23 22.20 5.63
C PRO A 74 -5.80 20.74 5.87
N VAL A 75 -5.85 20.28 7.12
CA VAL A 75 -5.52 18.90 7.49
C VAL A 75 -6.59 17.94 6.97
N ALA A 76 -7.86 18.30 7.09
CA ALA A 76 -8.97 17.51 6.56
C ALA A 76 -8.88 17.34 5.03
N ILE A 77 -8.55 18.41 4.30
CA ILE A 77 -8.32 18.35 2.84
C ILE A 77 -7.11 17.47 2.52
N GLY A 78 -6.00 17.62 3.25
CA GLY A 78 -4.81 16.78 3.09
C GLY A 78 -5.11 15.29 3.29
N LEU A 79 -5.88 14.94 4.32
CA LEU A 79 -6.32 13.57 4.58
C LEU A 79 -7.25 13.06 3.48
N LEU A 80 -8.19 13.89 3.02
CA LEU A 80 -9.11 13.53 1.94
C LEU A 80 -8.35 13.24 0.64
N ILE A 81 -7.39 14.08 0.27
CA ILE A 81 -6.53 13.89 -0.90
C ILE A 81 -5.69 12.62 -0.78
N MET A 82 -5.25 12.24 0.43
CA MET A 82 -4.50 11.00 0.66
C MET A 82 -5.38 9.74 0.64
N MET A 83 -6.61 9.84 1.14
CA MET A 83 -7.53 8.70 1.21
C MET A 83 -8.17 8.40 -0.17
N TYR A 84 -8.52 9.43 -0.93
CA TYR A 84 -9.13 9.31 -2.26
C TYR A 84 -8.38 8.35 -3.21
N PRO A 85 -7.05 8.42 -3.40
CA PRO A 85 -6.33 7.54 -4.32
C PRO A 85 -6.39 6.07 -3.90
N ILE A 86 -6.45 5.78 -2.59
CA ILE A 86 -6.58 4.41 -2.08
C ILE A 86 -7.98 3.88 -2.39
N LEU A 87 -9.02 4.68 -2.17
CA LEU A 87 -10.41 4.29 -2.45
C LEU A 87 -10.67 4.06 -3.95
N CYS A 88 -10.04 4.82 -4.84
CA CYS A 88 -10.15 4.61 -6.29
C CYS A 88 -9.42 3.35 -6.78
N LYS A 89 -8.41 2.88 -6.05
CA LYS A 89 -7.65 1.66 -6.40
C LYS A 89 -8.37 0.37 -5.99
N VAL A 90 -9.46 0.44 -5.21
CA VAL A 90 -10.16 -0.74 -4.72
C VAL A 90 -11.10 -1.32 -5.78
N LYS A 91 -10.99 -2.64 -6.00
CA LYS A 91 -11.87 -3.37 -6.92
C LYS A 91 -13.12 -3.84 -6.18
N TYR A 92 -14.20 -3.07 -6.27
CA TYR A 92 -15.45 -3.37 -5.58
C TYR A 92 -16.05 -4.73 -5.97
N GLU A 93 -15.79 -5.24 -7.17
CA GLU A 93 -16.24 -6.57 -7.63
C GLU A 93 -15.63 -7.72 -6.81
N THR A 94 -14.40 -7.57 -6.33
CA THR A 94 -13.73 -8.60 -5.51
C THR A 94 -14.07 -8.48 -4.03
N LEU A 95 -14.60 -7.32 -3.59
CA LEU A 95 -14.97 -7.07 -2.19
C LEU A 95 -16.01 -8.10 -1.70
N HIS A 96 -17.01 -8.43 -2.54
CA HIS A 96 -18.05 -9.38 -2.17
C HIS A 96 -17.50 -10.82 -1.99
N LEU A 97 -16.48 -11.20 -2.79
CA LEU A 97 -15.78 -12.47 -2.63
C LEU A 97 -14.98 -12.49 -1.32
N ALA A 98 -14.33 -11.37 -0.98
CA ALA A 98 -13.59 -11.23 0.27
C ALA A 98 -14.46 -11.37 1.52
N PHE A 99 -15.73 -10.92 1.47
CA PHE A 99 -16.69 -11.09 2.57
C PHE A 99 -17.20 -12.52 2.74
N LYS A 100 -17.11 -13.37 1.70
CA LYS A 100 -17.56 -14.77 1.76
C LYS A 100 -16.54 -15.68 2.46
N GLU A 101 -15.28 -15.26 2.48
CA GLU A 101 -14.17 -15.98 3.10
C GLU A 101 -14.12 -15.76 4.62
N LYS A 102 -14.48 -16.80 5.38
CA LYS A 102 -14.48 -16.77 6.85
C LYS A 102 -13.10 -16.42 7.44
N LYS A 103 -12.03 -16.83 6.75
CA LYS A 103 -10.64 -16.56 7.15
C LYS A 103 -10.30 -15.07 7.07
N LEU A 104 -10.73 -14.37 6.01
CA LEU A 104 -10.53 -12.92 5.90
C LEU A 104 -11.31 -12.18 6.98
N TRP A 105 -12.53 -12.62 7.30
CA TRP A 105 -13.33 -12.03 8.36
C TRP A 105 -12.65 -12.14 9.74
N VAL A 106 -12.08 -13.31 10.07
CA VAL A 106 -11.30 -13.49 11.30
C VAL A 106 -10.06 -12.59 11.32
N GLN A 107 -9.35 -12.43 10.20
CA GLN A 107 -8.19 -11.55 10.10
C GLN A 107 -8.56 -10.07 10.28
N ILE A 108 -9.66 -9.63 9.65
CA ILE A 108 -10.17 -8.27 9.78
C ILE A 108 -10.60 -8.01 11.22
N GLY A 109 -11.34 -8.94 11.84
CA GLY A 109 -11.75 -8.84 13.24
C GLY A 109 -10.56 -8.79 14.18
N PHE A 110 -9.56 -9.64 13.96
CA PHE A 110 -8.32 -9.61 14.73
C PHE A 110 -7.57 -8.29 14.56
N SER A 111 -7.47 -7.77 13.33
CA SER A 111 -6.83 -6.48 13.05
C SER A 111 -7.58 -5.32 13.70
N ILE A 112 -8.92 -5.29 13.65
CA ILE A 112 -9.75 -4.29 14.34
C ILE A 112 -9.52 -4.35 15.84
N VAL A 113 -9.53 -5.54 16.44
CA VAL A 113 -9.33 -5.73 17.88
C VAL A 113 -7.94 -5.31 18.28
N MET A 114 -6.91 -5.70 17.52
CA MET A 114 -5.54 -5.27 17.79
C MET A 114 -5.39 -3.76 17.63
N ASN A 115 -5.78 -3.20 16.48
CA ASN A 115 -5.60 -1.77 16.21
C ASN A 115 -6.42 -0.87 17.16
N TRP A 116 -7.63 -1.30 17.54
CA TRP A 116 -8.52 -0.45 18.33
C TRP A 116 -8.49 -0.75 19.84
N ILE A 117 -8.07 -1.93 20.29
CA ILE A 117 -7.95 -2.22 21.73
C ILE A 117 -6.50 -2.12 22.17
N VAL A 118 -5.54 -2.62 21.39
CA VAL A 118 -4.13 -2.58 21.78
C VAL A 118 -3.59 -1.16 21.66
N ALA A 119 -3.93 -0.40 20.62
CA ALA A 119 -3.39 0.96 20.48
C ALA A 119 -3.79 1.89 21.65
N PRO A 120 -5.07 1.95 22.10
CA PRO A 120 -5.44 2.78 23.25
C PRO A 120 -4.92 2.28 24.60
N PHE A 121 -4.62 0.99 24.71
CA PHE A 121 -4.07 0.43 25.95
C PHE A 121 -2.55 0.64 26.05
N LEU A 122 -1.87 0.84 24.92
CA LEU A 122 -0.44 1.06 24.83
C LEU A 122 -0.09 2.57 24.89
N MET A 123 -1.02 3.45 24.52
CA MET A 123 -0.96 4.89 24.75
C MET A 123 -1.21 5.24 26.22
#